data_AF-A0A651DK38-F1
#
_entry.id   AF-A0A651DK38-F1
#
_cell.length_a   1.000
_cell.length_b   1.000
_cell.length_c   1.000
_cell.angle_alpha   90.00
_cell.angle_beta   90.00
_cell.angle_gamma   90.00
#
_symmetry.space_group_name_H-M   'P 1'
#
loop_
_entity.id
_entity.type
_entity.pdbx_description
1 polymer ?
#
loop_
_entity_poly.entity_id
_entity_poly.type
_entity_poly.pdbx_seq_one_letter_code
_entity_poly.pdbx_strand_id
1 'polypeptide(L)'
;MESVLIANRGEIAVRIIRACRELGIRSIAVYSDADADAPHARLADEAWRLGPAPSSESYLRVDRILDVAARSGAAAIHPGYGFLAERAPFARAVTEAGLVFIGPSGTTIDEMGDKTRARTRMQEAGVPIVPGTTEPLSDADEAEEVAASMGYPVLLKAAAGGGGKGMRVAEDPEKIRRSFEAAAREAESAFGDGSIYIEKYLTRPRHIEIQVLGDTHGNVVHLGERECSIQRRHQKLVEEAPSPALDPETRRRMGEAAVTAARAVDYAGAGTIEFLWQDGDFYFLEMNTRIQVEHPVTELITGIDLVEWQLRVARGERLPWSQDEITFEGHAIECRITSENPDEGFLPSTGRIRHLELPGGPGVRWDGGVTAGMEVGLHYDPLLGKLIVWAPTREGAIERMRRALGEFALVGVDTCVTFHSRVMAEEAFRAGDLSIRYLEEHPELTRAPERTDSELRLAAAAAVLLEEERRRELAPPRIGSGSGGRARSDWQRAFSPHGEAR
;
A
#
# COMPACT_ATOMS: atom_id res chain seq x y z
N MET A 1 -0.85 23.55 -16.38
CA MET A 1 -1.83 22.60 -15.82
C MET A 1 -2.49 23.28 -14.64
N GLU A 2 -3.79 23.59 -14.74
CA GLU A 2 -4.54 24.37 -13.74
C GLU A 2 -5.55 23.52 -12.95
N SER A 3 -5.95 22.37 -13.50
CA SER A 3 -6.91 21.45 -12.88
C SER A 3 -6.50 20.00 -13.10
N VAL A 4 -6.75 19.17 -12.09
CA VAL A 4 -6.46 17.72 -12.12
C VAL A 4 -7.70 16.96 -11.67
N LEU A 5 -8.16 16.04 -12.51
CA LEU A 5 -9.13 15.02 -12.13
C LEU A 5 -8.40 13.83 -11.53
N ILE A 6 -8.83 13.42 -10.33
CA ILE A 6 -8.28 12.25 -9.66
C ILE A 6 -9.15 11.05 -9.98
N ALA A 7 -8.69 10.16 -10.86
CA ALA A 7 -9.41 8.95 -11.29
C ALA A 7 -9.21 7.81 -10.28
N ASN A 8 -9.45 8.08 -9.00
CA ASN A 8 -9.27 7.14 -7.90
C ASN A 8 -10.15 7.52 -6.69
N ARG A 9 -10.05 6.78 -5.59
CA ARG A 9 -10.81 6.94 -4.35
C ARG A 9 -9.92 6.80 -3.12
N GLY A 10 -10.52 6.94 -1.93
CA GLY A 10 -9.87 6.57 -0.67
C GLY A 10 -8.64 7.42 -0.35
N GLU A 11 -7.67 6.83 0.35
CA GLU A 11 -6.50 7.57 0.86
C GLU A 11 -5.68 8.22 -0.25
N ILE A 12 -5.44 7.51 -1.36
CA ILE A 12 -4.60 8.03 -2.44
C ILE A 12 -5.24 9.23 -3.13
N ALA A 13 -6.57 9.24 -3.25
CA ALA A 13 -7.26 10.41 -3.77
C ALA A 13 -7.12 11.61 -2.83
N VAL A 14 -7.23 11.40 -1.52
CA VAL A 14 -6.97 12.44 -0.51
C VAL A 14 -5.53 12.96 -0.60
N ARG A 15 -4.54 12.06 -0.76
CA ARG A 15 -3.12 12.40 -0.90
C ARG A 15 -2.87 13.30 -2.12
N ILE A 16 -3.46 12.96 -3.27
CA ILE A 16 -3.33 13.76 -4.51
C ILE A 16 -4.04 15.11 -4.37
N ILE A 17 -5.22 15.15 -3.75
CA ILE A 17 -5.96 16.41 -3.49
C ILE A 17 -5.10 17.35 -2.62
N ARG A 18 -4.42 16.84 -1.58
CA ARG A 18 -3.51 17.63 -0.74
C ARG A 18 -2.37 18.24 -1.56
N ALA A 19 -1.67 17.44 -2.36
CA ALA A 19 -0.60 17.92 -3.24
C ALA A 19 -1.11 18.97 -4.26
N CYS A 20 -2.28 18.75 -4.85
CA CYS A 20 -2.92 19.73 -5.74
C CYS A 20 -3.16 21.06 -5.02
N ARG A 21 -3.73 21.01 -3.81
CA ARG A 21 -4.02 22.21 -3.02
C ARG A 21 -2.77 23.01 -2.68
N GLU A 22 -1.70 22.35 -2.27
CA GLU A 22 -0.41 23.00 -1.95
C GLU A 22 0.22 23.67 -3.18
N LEU A 23 0.01 23.07 -4.36
CA LEU A 23 0.46 23.61 -5.65
C LEU A 23 -0.51 24.61 -6.30
N GLY A 24 -1.62 24.95 -5.64
CA GLY A 24 -2.64 25.85 -6.19
C GLY A 24 -3.38 25.30 -7.42
N ILE A 25 -3.44 23.98 -7.58
CA ILE A 25 -4.15 23.28 -8.66
C ILE A 25 -5.57 22.94 -8.20
N ARG A 26 -6.56 23.24 -9.04
CA ARG A 26 -7.96 22.85 -8.80
C ARG A 26 -8.12 21.32 -8.89
N SER A 27 -8.60 20.70 -7.82
CA SER A 27 -8.79 19.26 -7.68
C SER A 27 -10.22 18.84 -7.99
N ILE A 28 -10.40 17.82 -8.82
CA ILE A 28 -11.70 17.27 -9.22
C ILE A 28 -11.75 15.79 -8.82
N ALA A 29 -12.57 15.46 -7.83
CA ALA A 29 -12.80 14.08 -7.40
C ALA A 29 -13.89 13.41 -8.24
N VAL A 30 -13.78 12.09 -8.38
CA VAL A 30 -14.87 11.25 -8.86
C VAL A 30 -15.28 10.25 -7.77
N TYR A 31 -16.55 9.88 -7.73
CA TYR A 31 -17.06 8.98 -6.70
C TYR A 31 -18.18 8.06 -7.20
N SER A 32 -18.31 6.88 -6.60
CA SER A 32 -19.46 5.99 -6.75
C SER A 32 -20.52 6.29 -5.68
N ASP A 33 -21.72 5.71 -5.79
CA ASP A 33 -22.77 5.84 -4.77
C ASP A 33 -22.32 5.44 -3.36
N ALA A 34 -21.42 4.46 -3.24
CA ALA A 34 -20.88 4.02 -1.95
C ALA A 34 -19.90 5.03 -1.33
N ASP A 35 -19.30 5.89 -2.15
CA ASP A 35 -18.28 6.87 -1.74
C ASP A 35 -18.82 8.31 -1.72
N ALA A 36 -20.14 8.52 -1.82
CA ALA A 36 -20.74 9.86 -1.87
C ALA A 36 -20.35 10.74 -0.67
N ASP A 37 -20.14 10.12 0.49
CA ASP A 37 -19.74 10.78 1.73
C ASP A 37 -18.26 10.58 2.09
N ALA A 38 -17.47 9.97 1.20
CA ALA A 38 -16.06 9.67 1.46
C ALA A 38 -15.22 10.95 1.55
N PRO A 39 -14.13 10.95 2.35
CA PRO A 39 -13.27 12.12 2.50
C PRO A 39 -12.77 12.72 1.18
N HIS A 40 -12.39 11.91 0.18
CA HIS A 40 -11.88 12.44 -1.09
C HIS A 40 -12.95 13.22 -1.87
N ALA A 41 -14.21 12.79 -1.84
CA ALA A 41 -15.32 13.50 -2.48
C ALA A 41 -15.63 14.84 -1.80
N ARG A 42 -15.42 14.92 -0.47
CA ARG A 42 -15.66 16.15 0.30
C ARG A 42 -14.48 17.13 0.29
N LEU A 43 -13.27 16.62 0.10
CA LEU A 43 -12.04 17.41 0.18
C LEU A 43 -11.66 18.10 -1.13
N ALA A 44 -12.05 17.56 -2.28
CA ALA A 44 -11.76 18.16 -3.58
C ALA A 44 -12.54 19.47 -3.78
N ASP A 45 -12.09 20.32 -4.69
CA ASP A 45 -12.79 21.57 -5.04
C ASP A 45 -14.10 21.31 -5.79
N GLU A 46 -14.19 20.15 -6.45
CA GLU A 46 -15.35 19.68 -7.20
C GLU A 46 -15.43 18.15 -7.13
N ALA A 47 -16.63 17.57 -7.09
CA ALA A 47 -16.82 16.12 -7.03
C ALA A 47 -17.96 15.65 -7.95
N TRP A 48 -17.70 14.59 -8.72
CA TRP A 48 -18.63 14.08 -9.72
C TRP A 48 -18.97 12.61 -9.51
N ARG A 49 -20.27 12.30 -9.57
CA ARG A 49 -20.77 10.93 -9.49
C ARG A 49 -20.48 10.17 -10.79
N LEU A 50 -19.78 9.04 -10.68
CA LEU A 50 -19.56 8.09 -11.76
C LEU A 50 -20.74 7.12 -11.92
N GLY A 51 -21.31 6.62 -10.83
CA GLY A 51 -22.32 5.57 -10.90
C GLY A 51 -22.49 4.75 -9.63
N PRO A 52 -23.11 3.56 -9.75
CA PRO A 52 -23.28 2.61 -8.66
C PRO A 52 -21.96 2.12 -8.06
N ALA A 53 -22.05 1.47 -6.89
CA ALA A 53 -20.88 1.03 -6.13
C ALA A 53 -19.91 0.08 -6.86
N PRO A 54 -20.34 -0.92 -7.67
CA PRO A 54 -19.40 -1.82 -8.35
C PRO A 54 -18.37 -1.06 -9.20
N SER A 55 -17.09 -1.34 -9.03
CA SER A 55 -16.01 -0.64 -9.75
C SER A 55 -16.12 -0.81 -11.27
N SER A 56 -16.60 -1.95 -11.75
CA SER A 56 -16.90 -2.21 -13.17
C SER A 56 -17.95 -1.26 -13.75
N GLU A 57 -18.78 -0.66 -12.91
CA GLU A 57 -19.82 0.31 -13.29
C GLU A 57 -19.46 1.75 -12.89
N SER A 58 -18.32 1.97 -12.22
CA SER A 58 -17.85 3.27 -11.73
C SER A 58 -16.36 3.52 -12.04
N TYR A 59 -15.44 3.22 -11.12
CA TYR A 59 -14.03 3.58 -11.21
C TYR A 59 -13.26 2.92 -12.38
N LEU A 60 -13.81 1.87 -13.00
CA LEU A 60 -13.24 1.23 -14.20
C LEU A 60 -13.90 1.69 -15.50
N ARG A 61 -14.85 2.64 -15.45
CA ARG A 61 -15.57 3.18 -16.61
C ARG A 61 -14.82 4.37 -17.21
N VAL A 62 -13.91 4.06 -18.13
CA VAL A 62 -13.11 5.04 -18.89
C VAL A 62 -14.01 6.09 -19.55
N ASP A 63 -15.11 5.67 -20.17
CA ASP A 63 -16.07 6.55 -20.83
C ASP A 63 -16.67 7.61 -19.88
N ARG A 64 -17.00 7.20 -18.65
CA ARG A 64 -17.55 8.11 -17.64
C ARG A 64 -16.50 9.05 -17.06
N ILE A 65 -15.29 8.57 -16.84
CA ILE A 65 -14.18 9.40 -16.35
C ILE A 65 -13.84 10.49 -17.38
N LEU A 66 -13.78 10.14 -18.67
CA LEU A 66 -13.52 11.11 -19.74
C LEU A 66 -14.68 12.10 -19.94
N ASP A 67 -15.94 11.67 -19.79
CA ASP A 67 -17.11 12.59 -19.78
C ASP A 67 -16.98 13.63 -18.66
N VAL A 68 -16.66 13.19 -17.44
CA VAL A 68 -16.45 14.10 -16.31
C VAL A 68 -15.27 15.03 -16.59
N ALA A 69 -14.15 14.53 -17.10
CA ALA A 69 -12.98 15.36 -17.41
C ALA A 69 -13.33 16.47 -18.43
N ALA A 70 -14.09 16.12 -19.48
CA ALA A 70 -14.54 17.07 -20.49
C ALA A 70 -15.51 18.12 -19.91
N ARG A 71 -16.47 17.71 -19.08
CA ARG A 71 -17.50 18.61 -18.52
C ARG A 71 -16.98 19.52 -17.41
N SER A 72 -16.03 19.03 -16.61
CA SER A 72 -15.39 19.79 -15.53
C SER A 72 -14.26 20.70 -16.02
N GLY A 73 -13.78 20.49 -17.27
CA GLY A 73 -12.62 21.20 -17.81
C GLY A 73 -11.33 20.81 -17.08
N ALA A 74 -11.16 19.52 -16.77
CA ALA A 74 -9.90 19.01 -16.25
C ALA A 74 -8.80 19.20 -17.31
N ALA A 75 -7.59 19.59 -16.90
CA ALA A 75 -6.42 19.67 -17.79
C ALA A 75 -5.60 18.36 -17.78
N ALA A 76 -5.72 17.59 -16.70
CA ALA A 76 -4.96 16.37 -16.49
C ALA A 76 -5.75 15.35 -15.66
N ILE A 77 -5.35 14.08 -15.74
CA ILE A 77 -5.88 12.99 -14.93
C ILE A 77 -4.75 12.34 -14.15
N HIS A 78 -4.89 12.29 -12.82
CA HIS A 78 -4.03 11.50 -11.95
C HIS A 78 -4.73 10.18 -11.61
N PRO A 79 -4.18 9.02 -12.00
CA PRO A 79 -4.86 7.75 -11.79
C PRO A 79 -4.60 7.14 -10.40
N GLY A 80 -3.62 7.66 -9.64
CA GLY A 80 -3.24 7.11 -8.34
C GLY A 80 -2.61 5.73 -8.51
N TYR A 81 -3.06 4.74 -7.74
CA TYR A 81 -2.67 3.34 -7.87
C TYR A 81 -3.89 2.41 -7.97
N GLY A 82 -3.70 1.20 -8.50
CA GLY A 82 -4.82 0.30 -8.77
C GLY A 82 -5.75 0.85 -9.87
N PHE A 83 -6.96 0.30 -9.95
CA PHE A 83 -7.97 0.66 -10.97
C PHE A 83 -7.40 0.76 -12.40
N LEU A 84 -7.26 1.99 -12.92
CA LEU A 84 -6.85 2.26 -14.29
C LEU A 84 -5.39 2.76 -14.39
N ALA A 85 -4.66 2.85 -13.28
CA ALA A 85 -3.31 3.43 -13.24
C ALA A 85 -2.29 2.72 -14.14
N GLU A 86 -2.42 1.42 -14.31
CA GLU A 86 -1.52 0.60 -15.14
C GLU A 86 -2.26 0.06 -16.38
N ARG A 87 -3.28 0.78 -16.85
CA ARG A 87 -4.06 0.39 -18.04
C ARG A 87 -3.62 1.24 -19.22
N ALA A 88 -2.74 0.70 -20.05
CA ALA A 88 -2.25 1.36 -21.26
C ALA A 88 -3.36 1.95 -22.15
N PRO A 89 -4.51 1.25 -22.40
CA PRO A 89 -5.62 1.84 -23.16
C PRO A 89 -6.23 3.08 -22.49
N PHE A 90 -6.25 3.15 -21.16
CA PHE A 90 -6.74 4.33 -20.45
C PHE A 90 -5.77 5.51 -20.62
N ALA A 91 -4.47 5.31 -20.40
CA ALA A 91 -3.47 6.34 -20.60
C ALA A 91 -3.52 6.92 -22.03
N ARG A 92 -3.65 6.05 -23.05
CA ARG A 92 -3.83 6.47 -24.45
C ARG A 92 -5.11 7.29 -24.63
N ALA A 93 -6.25 6.81 -24.13
CA ALA A 93 -7.53 7.51 -24.25
C ALA A 93 -7.52 8.90 -23.58
N VAL A 94 -6.81 9.06 -22.45
CA VAL A 94 -6.61 10.37 -21.80
C VAL A 94 -5.83 11.31 -22.72
N THR A 95 -4.71 10.85 -23.29
CA THR A 95 -3.90 11.66 -24.20
C THR A 95 -4.61 11.99 -25.52
N GLU A 96 -5.38 11.05 -26.08
CA GLU A 96 -6.20 11.25 -27.29
C GLU A 96 -7.33 12.26 -27.06
N ALA A 97 -7.83 12.36 -25.83
CA ALA A 97 -8.80 13.38 -25.42
C ALA A 97 -8.16 14.78 -25.18
N GLY A 98 -6.85 14.93 -25.40
CA GLY A 98 -6.12 16.19 -25.20
C GLY A 98 -5.78 16.52 -23.75
N LEU A 99 -5.89 15.55 -22.84
CA LEU A 99 -5.58 15.68 -21.42
C LEU A 99 -4.17 15.16 -21.12
N VAL A 100 -3.53 15.69 -20.08
CA VAL A 100 -2.28 15.12 -19.57
C VAL A 100 -2.58 13.91 -18.69
N PHE A 101 -2.01 12.75 -19.03
CA PHE A 101 -1.99 11.60 -18.13
C PHE A 101 -0.81 11.75 -17.15
N ILE A 102 -1.08 11.83 -15.85
CA ILE A 102 -0.04 11.98 -14.83
C ILE A 102 0.51 10.60 -14.47
N GLY A 103 1.50 10.17 -15.25
CA GLY A 103 2.15 8.87 -15.19
C GLY A 103 2.99 8.62 -16.44
N PRO A 104 3.60 7.44 -16.59
CA PRO A 104 4.34 7.08 -17.80
C PRO A 104 3.42 6.95 -19.02
N SER A 105 4.03 6.91 -20.20
CA SER A 105 3.28 6.80 -21.47
C SER A 105 2.49 5.49 -21.55
N GLY A 106 1.39 5.47 -22.32
CA GLY A 106 0.66 4.23 -22.58
C GLY A 106 1.49 3.15 -23.27
N THR A 107 2.55 3.52 -24.00
CA THR A 107 3.51 2.56 -24.56
C THR A 107 4.39 1.94 -23.48
N THR A 108 4.93 2.75 -22.57
CA THR A 108 5.74 2.29 -21.42
C THR A 108 4.92 1.38 -20.50
N ILE A 109 3.65 1.73 -20.22
CA ILE A 109 2.75 0.89 -19.42
C ILE A 109 2.51 -0.47 -20.09
N ASP A 110 2.34 -0.50 -21.41
CA ASP A 110 2.12 -1.73 -22.17
C ASP A 110 3.38 -2.62 -22.23
N GLU A 111 4.54 -2.01 -22.43
CA GLU A 111 5.83 -2.69 -22.45
C GLU A 111 6.15 -3.35 -21.12
N MET A 112 5.88 -2.66 -20.00
CA MET A 112 6.18 -3.17 -18.66
C MET A 112 5.05 -4.00 -18.05
N GLY A 113 3.83 -3.92 -18.57
CA GLY A 113 2.69 -4.72 -18.11
C GLY A 113 2.73 -6.19 -18.60
N ASP A 114 3.47 -6.47 -19.66
CA ASP A 114 3.73 -7.83 -20.15
C ASP A 114 5.02 -8.37 -19.51
N LYS A 115 4.89 -9.40 -18.68
CA LYS A 115 6.01 -9.97 -17.92
C LYS A 115 7.14 -10.48 -18.80
N THR A 116 6.82 -11.06 -19.96
CA THR A 116 7.81 -11.61 -20.88
C THR A 116 8.56 -10.49 -21.58
N ARG A 117 7.83 -9.49 -22.13
CA ARG A 117 8.43 -8.31 -22.77
C ARG A 117 9.28 -7.51 -21.78
N ALA A 118 8.77 -7.27 -20.57
CA ALA A 118 9.48 -6.59 -19.51
C ALA A 118 10.79 -7.32 -19.18
N ARG A 119 10.75 -8.64 -19.00
CA ARG A 119 11.94 -9.44 -18.69
C ARG A 119 12.98 -9.39 -19.81
N THR A 120 12.57 -9.59 -21.06
CA THR A 120 13.48 -9.49 -22.22
C THR A 120 14.13 -8.11 -22.27
N ARG A 121 13.34 -7.05 -22.08
CA ARG A 121 13.84 -5.68 -22.09
C ARG A 121 14.83 -5.41 -20.97
N MET A 122 14.56 -5.91 -19.75
CA MET A 122 15.47 -5.79 -18.61
C MET A 122 16.78 -6.55 -18.84
N GLN A 123 16.70 -7.74 -19.45
CA GLN A 123 17.89 -8.51 -19.82
C GLN A 123 18.75 -7.79 -20.86
N GLU A 124 18.14 -7.23 -21.92
CA GLU A 124 18.82 -6.41 -22.93
C GLU A 124 19.49 -5.17 -22.31
N ALA A 125 18.85 -4.58 -21.29
CA ALA A 125 19.36 -3.43 -20.54
C ALA A 125 20.47 -3.79 -19.53
N GLY A 126 20.80 -5.08 -19.36
CA GLY A 126 21.80 -5.54 -18.40
C GLY A 126 21.33 -5.53 -16.95
N VAL A 127 20.03 -5.44 -16.71
CA VAL A 127 19.43 -5.54 -15.37
C VAL A 127 19.41 -7.01 -14.96
N PRO A 128 19.92 -7.38 -13.76
CA PRO A 128 19.90 -8.77 -13.30
C PRO A 128 18.48 -9.34 -13.28
N ILE A 129 18.25 -10.46 -13.96
CA ILE A 129 17.01 -11.23 -13.93
C ILE A 129 17.26 -12.59 -13.28
N VAL A 130 16.21 -13.26 -12.79
CA VAL A 130 16.36 -14.59 -12.20
C VAL A 130 17.00 -15.53 -13.24
N PRO A 131 18.12 -16.20 -12.91
CA PRO A 131 18.75 -17.15 -13.83
C PRO A 131 17.74 -18.22 -14.22
N GLY A 132 17.66 -18.54 -15.50
CA GLY A 132 16.70 -19.50 -16.03
C GLY A 132 16.72 -19.54 -17.55
N THR A 133 15.96 -20.45 -18.13
CA THR A 133 15.80 -20.53 -19.58
C THR A 133 14.81 -19.47 -20.07
N THR A 134 15.13 -18.88 -21.23
CA THR A 134 14.23 -17.96 -21.93
C THR A 134 13.29 -18.70 -22.88
N GLU A 135 13.74 -19.85 -23.40
CA GLU A 135 12.94 -20.74 -24.24
C GLU A 135 12.38 -21.91 -23.42
N PRO A 136 11.24 -22.47 -23.83
CA PRO A 136 10.75 -23.73 -23.27
C PRO A 136 11.78 -24.84 -23.44
N LEU A 137 11.91 -25.66 -22.40
CA LEU A 137 12.68 -26.89 -22.42
C LEU A 137 12.00 -27.92 -23.34
N SER A 138 12.80 -28.65 -24.11
CA SER A 138 12.34 -29.69 -25.02
C SER A 138 11.87 -30.95 -24.29
N ASP A 139 12.57 -31.35 -23.23
CA ASP A 139 12.24 -32.53 -22.43
C ASP A 139 12.82 -32.45 -21.00
N ALA A 140 12.60 -33.52 -20.25
CA ALA A 140 13.07 -33.63 -18.87
C ALA A 140 14.59 -33.84 -18.74
N ASP A 141 15.27 -34.28 -19.80
CA ASP A 141 16.72 -34.49 -19.80
C ASP A 141 17.42 -33.13 -19.92
N GLU A 142 16.93 -32.27 -20.82
CA GLU A 142 17.35 -30.86 -20.89
C GLU A 142 17.08 -30.13 -19.57
N ALA A 143 15.92 -30.39 -18.93
CA ALA A 143 15.60 -29.81 -17.63
C ALA A 143 16.62 -30.20 -16.54
N GLU A 144 17.11 -31.44 -16.54
CA GLU A 144 18.12 -31.94 -15.60
C GLU A 144 19.49 -31.30 -15.83
N GLU A 145 19.92 -31.19 -17.08
CA GLU A 145 21.19 -30.54 -17.46
C GLU A 145 21.21 -29.06 -17.03
N VAL A 146 20.15 -28.33 -17.35
CA VAL A 146 20.04 -26.92 -16.99
C VAL A 146 19.97 -26.76 -15.46
N ALA A 147 19.16 -27.57 -14.77
CA ALA A 147 19.06 -27.53 -13.31
C ALA A 147 20.41 -27.80 -12.62
N ALA A 148 21.19 -28.76 -13.13
CA ALA A 148 22.52 -29.07 -12.61
C ALA A 148 23.49 -27.89 -12.77
N SER A 149 23.42 -27.16 -13.90
CA SER A 149 24.26 -25.99 -14.15
C SER A 149 23.93 -24.79 -13.25
N MET A 150 22.64 -24.61 -12.92
CA MET A 150 22.14 -23.53 -12.05
C MET A 150 22.24 -23.86 -10.55
N GLY A 151 22.38 -25.15 -10.24
CA GLY A 151 22.29 -25.69 -8.90
C GLY A 151 20.85 -25.71 -8.36
N TYR A 152 20.56 -26.72 -7.55
CA TYR A 152 19.27 -26.87 -6.89
C TYR A 152 19.13 -25.95 -5.65
N PRO A 153 17.90 -25.64 -5.20
CA PRO A 153 16.61 -25.95 -5.83
C PRO A 153 16.32 -25.08 -7.06
N VAL A 154 15.48 -25.59 -7.94
CA VAL A 154 15.01 -24.92 -9.17
C VAL A 154 13.49 -24.94 -9.25
N LEU A 155 12.92 -23.98 -9.98
CA LEU A 155 11.48 -23.81 -10.17
C LEU A 155 11.14 -24.05 -11.64
N LEU A 156 10.32 -25.04 -11.89
CA LEU A 156 9.72 -25.30 -13.20
C LEU A 156 8.43 -24.52 -13.30
N LYS A 157 8.24 -23.76 -14.39
CA LYS A 157 7.07 -22.92 -14.63
C LYS A 157 6.51 -23.16 -16.03
N ALA A 158 5.18 -23.16 -16.13
CA ALA A 158 4.48 -23.17 -17.41
C ALA A 158 4.65 -21.83 -18.15
N ALA A 159 4.97 -21.88 -19.45
CA ALA A 159 5.12 -20.70 -20.30
C ALA A 159 3.82 -19.89 -20.43
N ALA A 160 2.69 -20.57 -20.59
CA ALA A 160 1.36 -19.97 -20.65
C ALA A 160 0.70 -19.74 -19.26
N GLY A 161 1.41 -20.01 -18.16
CA GLY A 161 0.86 -20.06 -16.81
C GLY A 161 0.81 -18.73 -16.08
N GLY A 162 -0.24 -18.53 -15.28
CA GLY A 162 -0.40 -17.40 -14.36
C GLY A 162 -1.11 -17.80 -13.06
N GLY A 163 -0.87 -17.07 -11.97
CA GLY A 163 -1.56 -17.29 -10.69
C GLY A 163 -1.12 -18.54 -9.91
N GLY A 164 0.13 -18.99 -10.09
CA GLY A 164 0.74 -20.08 -9.32
C GLY A 164 0.38 -21.50 -9.76
N LYS A 165 -0.44 -21.65 -10.81
CA LYS A 165 -0.76 -22.95 -11.44
C LYS A 165 0.36 -23.35 -12.40
N GLY A 166 0.71 -24.64 -12.43
CA GLY A 166 1.81 -25.13 -13.29
C GLY A 166 3.21 -24.72 -12.83
N MET A 167 3.40 -24.47 -11.53
CA MET A 167 4.71 -24.23 -10.93
C MET A 167 5.12 -25.39 -10.02
N ARG A 168 6.33 -25.93 -10.17
CA ARG A 168 6.86 -26.98 -9.30
C ARG A 168 8.32 -26.77 -8.93
N VAL A 169 8.59 -26.86 -7.64
CA VAL A 169 9.97 -26.83 -7.12
C VAL A 169 10.57 -28.23 -7.27
N ALA A 170 11.77 -28.31 -7.83
CA ALA A 170 12.63 -29.48 -7.76
C ALA A 170 13.80 -29.16 -6.83
N GLU A 171 13.88 -29.89 -5.72
CA GLU A 171 14.87 -29.66 -4.67
C GLU A 171 16.19 -30.41 -4.91
N ASP A 172 16.15 -31.42 -5.76
CA ASP A 172 17.25 -32.35 -6.01
C ASP A 172 17.10 -32.99 -7.41
N PRO A 173 18.17 -33.60 -7.96
CA PRO A 173 18.14 -34.27 -9.25
C PRO A 173 17.09 -35.39 -9.36
N GLU A 174 16.81 -36.11 -8.27
CA GLU A 174 15.87 -37.23 -8.31
C GLU A 174 14.42 -36.76 -8.55
N LYS A 175 14.10 -35.53 -8.17
CA LYS A 175 12.77 -34.92 -8.34
C LYS A 175 12.57 -34.23 -9.69
N ILE A 176 13.62 -33.84 -10.43
CA ILE A 176 13.49 -32.95 -11.59
C ILE A 176 12.58 -33.55 -12.67
N ARG A 177 12.82 -34.79 -13.08
CA ARG A 177 12.06 -35.46 -14.14
C ARG A 177 10.59 -35.60 -13.78
N ARG A 178 10.29 -36.03 -12.55
CA ARG A 178 8.90 -36.14 -12.05
C ARG A 178 8.21 -34.78 -11.98
N SER A 179 8.91 -33.74 -11.51
CA SER A 179 8.37 -32.38 -11.42
C SER A 179 8.11 -31.79 -12.80
N PHE A 180 8.99 -32.03 -13.78
CA PHE A 180 8.83 -31.59 -15.17
C PHE A 180 7.58 -32.17 -15.80
N GLU A 181 7.46 -33.50 -15.81
CA GLU A 181 6.31 -34.17 -16.41
C GLU A 181 4.99 -33.79 -15.73
N ALA A 182 5.01 -33.60 -14.41
CA ALA A 182 3.82 -33.18 -13.67
C ALA A 182 3.44 -31.74 -13.98
N ALA A 183 4.41 -30.82 -14.06
CA ALA A 183 4.18 -29.44 -14.46
C ALA A 183 3.65 -29.35 -15.90
N ALA A 184 4.24 -30.10 -16.84
CA ALA A 184 3.81 -30.13 -18.24
C ALA A 184 2.38 -30.63 -18.40
N ARG A 185 2.00 -31.73 -17.71
CA ARG A 185 0.62 -32.25 -17.73
C ARG A 185 -0.38 -31.26 -17.12
N GLU A 186 0.01 -30.58 -16.04
CA GLU A 186 -0.84 -29.58 -15.39
C GLU A 186 -1.02 -28.34 -16.29
N ALA A 187 0.05 -27.90 -16.95
CA ALA A 187 0.05 -26.79 -17.89
C ALA A 187 -0.83 -27.08 -19.12
N GLU A 188 -0.64 -28.25 -19.74
CA GLU A 188 -1.46 -28.73 -20.86
C GLU A 188 -2.95 -28.80 -20.47
N SER A 189 -3.25 -29.39 -19.30
CA SER A 189 -4.64 -29.50 -18.85
C SER A 189 -5.29 -28.17 -18.49
N ALA A 190 -4.52 -27.20 -18.01
CA ALA A 190 -5.05 -25.92 -17.54
C ALA A 190 -5.09 -24.85 -18.64
N PHE A 191 -4.13 -24.88 -19.58
CA PHE A 191 -3.86 -23.81 -20.52
C PHE A 191 -3.78 -24.29 -21.99
N GLY A 192 -3.82 -25.60 -22.25
CA GLY A 192 -3.68 -26.17 -23.60
C GLY A 192 -2.27 -26.03 -24.17
N ASP A 193 -1.29 -25.75 -23.32
CA ASP A 193 0.13 -25.61 -23.65
C ASP A 193 0.99 -26.19 -22.52
N GLY A 194 1.61 -27.34 -22.80
CA GLY A 194 2.52 -28.05 -21.90
C GLY A 194 3.95 -27.50 -21.83
N SER A 195 4.25 -26.38 -22.48
CA SER A 195 5.59 -25.78 -22.52
C SER A 195 6.07 -25.34 -21.13
N ILE A 196 7.24 -25.83 -20.70
CA ILE A 196 7.84 -25.56 -19.38
C ILE A 196 9.19 -24.86 -19.55
N TYR A 197 9.47 -23.85 -18.73
CA TYR A 197 10.80 -23.26 -18.55
C TYR A 197 11.27 -23.45 -17.10
N ILE A 198 12.57 -23.29 -16.88
CA ILE A 198 13.21 -23.47 -15.58
C ILE A 198 13.86 -22.18 -15.09
N GLU A 199 13.74 -21.90 -13.80
CA GLU A 199 14.36 -20.78 -13.12
C GLU A 199 15.03 -21.20 -11.81
N LYS A 200 15.95 -20.36 -11.32
CA LYS A 200 16.50 -20.54 -10.00
C LYS A 200 15.39 -20.34 -8.97
N TYR A 201 15.25 -21.30 -8.04
CA TYR A 201 14.31 -21.14 -6.94
C TYR A 201 15.00 -20.43 -5.78
N LEU A 202 14.46 -19.26 -5.42
CA LEU A 202 14.85 -18.55 -4.21
C LEU A 202 14.03 -19.10 -3.05
N THR A 203 14.71 -19.67 -2.06
CA THR A 203 14.09 -20.41 -0.95
C THR A 203 13.51 -19.48 0.10
N ARG A 204 14.19 -18.36 0.35
CA ARG A 204 13.82 -17.39 1.39
C ARG A 204 14.12 -15.96 0.95
N PRO A 205 13.65 -15.52 -0.24
CA PRO A 205 13.99 -14.20 -0.75
C PRO A 205 13.28 -13.11 0.04
N ARG A 206 13.88 -11.93 0.00
CA ARG A 206 13.27 -10.66 0.38
C ARG A 206 12.66 -9.99 -0.83
N HIS A 207 11.56 -9.29 -0.61
CA HIS A 207 11.00 -8.38 -1.61
C HIS A 207 11.57 -6.99 -1.35
N ILE A 208 12.52 -6.58 -2.19
CA ILE A 208 13.15 -5.26 -2.13
C ILE A 208 12.79 -4.49 -3.38
N GLU A 209 12.38 -3.24 -3.23
CA GLU A 209 11.98 -2.43 -4.37
C GLU A 209 12.65 -1.06 -4.35
N ILE A 210 12.92 -0.50 -5.52
CA ILE A 210 13.61 0.77 -5.69
C ILE A 210 12.65 1.81 -6.27
N GLN A 211 12.48 2.92 -5.56
CA GLN A 211 11.74 4.07 -6.07
C GLN A 211 12.55 4.74 -7.18
N VAL A 212 11.94 4.96 -8.34
CA VAL A 212 12.49 5.80 -9.41
C VAL A 212 11.59 7.00 -9.68
N LEU A 213 12.21 8.10 -10.09
CA LEU A 213 11.54 9.30 -10.55
C LEU A 213 12.23 9.79 -11.82
N GLY A 214 11.47 9.88 -12.92
CA GLY A 214 11.96 10.38 -14.21
C GLY A 214 11.23 11.63 -14.65
N ASP A 215 11.92 12.55 -15.34
CA ASP A 215 11.28 13.68 -16.04
C ASP A 215 11.16 13.45 -17.55
N THR A 216 10.45 14.36 -18.23
CA THR A 216 10.29 14.33 -19.69
C THR A 216 11.53 14.83 -20.45
N HIS A 217 12.64 15.09 -19.77
CA HIS A 217 13.89 15.60 -20.34
C HIS A 217 15.00 14.55 -20.33
N GLY A 218 14.68 13.31 -19.93
CA GLY A 218 15.60 12.18 -19.88
C GLY A 218 16.36 12.02 -18.56
N ASN A 219 16.08 12.86 -17.55
CA ASN A 219 16.67 12.68 -16.23
C ASN A 219 15.89 11.62 -15.47
N VAL A 220 16.61 10.69 -14.85
CA VAL A 220 16.06 9.64 -13.98
C VAL A 220 16.97 9.48 -12.78
N VAL A 221 16.36 9.48 -11.59
CA VAL A 221 17.02 9.24 -10.29
C VAL A 221 16.30 8.13 -9.52
N HIS A 222 17.01 7.47 -8.60
CA HIS A 222 16.41 6.62 -7.59
C HIS A 222 16.32 7.33 -6.23
N LEU A 223 15.24 7.06 -5.50
CA LEU A 223 14.99 7.60 -4.16
C LEU A 223 15.18 6.54 -3.06
N GLY A 224 16.09 5.60 -3.31
CA GLY A 224 16.44 4.51 -2.39
C GLY A 224 15.47 3.33 -2.48
N GLU A 225 15.67 2.37 -1.57
CA GLU A 225 14.90 1.13 -1.51
C GLU A 225 13.85 1.09 -0.40
N ARG A 226 12.90 0.19 -0.57
CA ARG A 226 11.95 -0.25 0.45
C ARG A 226 12.02 -1.76 0.63
N GLU A 227 11.91 -2.19 1.87
CA GLU A 227 11.74 -3.59 2.28
C GLU A 227 10.25 -3.90 2.42
N CYS A 228 9.76 -4.82 1.60
CA CYS A 228 8.34 -5.14 1.45
C CYS A 228 8.06 -6.64 1.68
N SER A 229 8.96 -7.34 2.36
CA SER A 229 8.89 -8.79 2.54
C SER A 229 7.69 -9.28 3.37
N ILE A 230 7.15 -8.47 4.28
CA ILE A 230 6.00 -8.88 5.12
C ILE A 230 4.72 -8.75 4.28
N GLN A 231 4.30 -9.89 3.74
CA GLN A 231 3.15 -9.98 2.86
C GLN A 231 2.25 -11.19 3.17
N ARG A 232 0.98 -11.09 2.80
CA ARG A 232 0.01 -12.19 2.81
C ARG A 232 -0.56 -12.37 1.40
N ARG A 233 -0.41 -13.56 0.81
CA ARG A 233 -0.93 -13.86 -0.55
C ARG A 233 -0.54 -12.78 -1.58
N HIS A 234 0.74 -12.37 -1.55
CA HIS A 234 1.31 -11.29 -2.38
C HIS A 234 0.79 -9.87 -2.09
N GLN A 235 0.03 -9.66 -1.02
CA GLN A 235 -0.36 -8.34 -0.54
C GLN A 235 0.59 -7.91 0.57
N LYS A 236 1.37 -6.84 0.34
CA LYS A 236 2.25 -6.23 1.33
C LYS A 236 1.43 -5.69 2.51
N LEU A 237 1.96 -5.84 3.73
CA LEU A 237 1.27 -5.44 4.97
C LEU A 237 2.09 -4.44 5.79
N VAL A 238 3.41 -4.61 5.82
CA VAL A 238 4.38 -3.74 6.49
C VAL A 238 5.54 -3.48 5.55
N GLU A 239 5.91 -2.21 5.43
CA GLU A 239 6.98 -1.73 4.56
C GLU A 239 7.91 -0.83 5.35
N GLU A 240 9.21 -0.90 5.08
CA GLU A 240 10.18 -0.02 5.72
C GLU A 240 11.24 0.51 4.76
N ALA A 241 11.77 1.70 5.05
CA ALA A 241 12.82 2.34 4.28
C ALA A 241 13.86 2.98 5.22
N PRO A 242 15.17 2.78 5.01
CA PRO A 242 15.77 1.81 4.08
C PRO A 242 15.55 0.34 4.52
N SER A 243 15.95 -0.63 3.68
CA SER A 243 15.94 -2.04 4.06
C SER A 243 17.03 -2.34 5.09
N PRO A 244 16.74 -3.11 6.16
CA PRO A 244 17.76 -3.53 7.13
C PRO A 244 18.74 -4.56 6.56
N ALA A 245 18.45 -5.17 5.41
CA ALA A 245 19.28 -6.22 4.82
C ALA A 245 20.40 -5.68 3.91
N LEU A 246 20.26 -4.45 3.39
CA LEU A 246 21.18 -3.93 2.39
C LEU A 246 22.31 -3.10 3.00
N ASP A 247 23.54 -3.53 2.73
CA ASP A 247 24.71 -2.68 2.89
C ASP A 247 24.73 -1.52 1.86
N PRO A 248 25.56 -0.48 2.05
CA PRO A 248 25.64 0.66 1.13
C PRO A 248 26.00 0.29 -0.32
N GLU A 249 26.81 -0.75 -0.53
CA GLU A 249 27.29 -1.12 -1.87
C GLU A 249 26.22 -1.86 -2.66
N THR A 250 25.53 -2.81 -2.05
CA THR A 250 24.37 -3.49 -2.64
C THR A 250 23.25 -2.49 -2.93
N ARG A 251 22.98 -1.56 -2.01
CA ARG A 251 22.01 -0.47 -2.23
C ARG A 251 22.34 0.37 -3.45
N ARG A 252 23.61 0.77 -3.61
CA ARG A 252 24.09 1.50 -4.79
C ARG A 252 23.90 0.70 -6.07
N ARG A 253 24.31 -0.58 -6.09
CA ARG A 253 24.15 -1.48 -7.23
C ARG A 253 22.69 -1.67 -7.64
N MET A 254 21.79 -1.85 -6.68
CA MET A 254 20.34 -1.97 -6.94
C MET A 254 19.74 -0.66 -7.44
N GLY A 255 20.15 0.48 -6.87
CA GLY A 255 19.76 1.81 -7.34
C GLY A 255 20.16 2.08 -8.80
N GLU A 256 21.40 1.77 -9.15
CA GLU A 256 21.92 1.89 -10.53
C GLU A 256 21.19 0.96 -11.51
N ALA A 257 20.90 -0.28 -11.09
CA ALA A 257 20.12 -1.21 -11.90
C ALA A 257 18.70 -0.69 -12.13
N ALA A 258 18.06 -0.10 -11.12
CA ALA A 258 16.72 0.47 -11.25
C ALA A 258 16.67 1.71 -12.16
N VAL A 259 17.67 2.59 -12.07
CA VAL A 259 17.81 3.73 -12.99
C VAL A 259 18.05 3.24 -14.43
N THR A 260 18.86 2.19 -14.60
CA THR A 260 19.09 1.57 -15.91
C THR A 260 17.82 0.98 -16.49
N ALA A 261 17.05 0.25 -15.68
CA ALA A 261 15.73 -0.29 -16.04
C ALA A 261 14.78 0.81 -16.51
N ALA A 262 14.64 1.89 -15.73
CA ALA A 262 13.76 3.01 -16.04
C ALA A 262 14.19 3.76 -17.31
N ARG A 263 15.49 3.97 -17.52
CA ARG A 263 16.03 4.58 -18.76
C ARG A 263 15.79 3.71 -20.00
N ALA A 264 15.82 2.39 -19.86
CA ALA A 264 15.60 1.48 -20.98
C ALA A 264 14.18 1.57 -21.58
N VAL A 265 13.23 2.18 -20.87
CA VAL A 265 11.84 2.34 -21.32
C VAL A 265 11.37 3.80 -21.33
N ASP A 266 12.33 4.73 -21.38
CA ASP A 266 12.10 6.19 -21.40
C ASP A 266 11.11 6.63 -20.31
N TYR A 267 11.31 6.12 -19.08
CA TYR A 267 10.35 6.28 -18.01
C TYR A 267 10.23 7.72 -17.51
N ALA A 268 8.99 8.21 -17.36
CA ALA A 268 8.67 9.52 -16.79
C ALA A 268 7.59 9.40 -15.70
N GLY A 269 7.69 10.25 -14.68
CA GLY A 269 6.87 10.20 -13.47
C GLY A 269 7.48 9.30 -12.39
N ALA A 270 6.69 8.98 -11.38
CA ALA A 270 7.07 8.06 -10.31
C ALA A 270 6.80 6.61 -10.73
N GLY A 271 7.73 5.71 -10.41
CA GLY A 271 7.59 4.27 -10.65
C GLY A 271 8.46 3.49 -9.69
N THR A 272 8.30 2.17 -9.68
CA THR A 272 9.07 1.31 -8.80
C THR A 272 9.58 0.09 -9.55
N ILE A 273 10.85 -0.24 -9.37
CA ILE A 273 11.45 -1.49 -9.83
C ILE A 273 11.50 -2.46 -8.66
N GLU A 274 10.78 -3.57 -8.75
CA GLU A 274 10.74 -4.60 -7.72
C GLU A 274 11.80 -5.68 -8.01
N PHE A 275 12.47 -6.13 -6.94
CA PHE A 275 13.49 -7.17 -6.98
C PHE A 275 13.23 -8.23 -5.91
N LEU A 276 13.58 -9.47 -6.24
CA LEU A 276 13.83 -10.49 -5.22
C LEU A 276 15.30 -10.45 -4.84
N TRP A 277 15.60 -10.34 -3.55
CA TRP A 277 16.95 -10.33 -3.00
C TRP A 277 17.21 -11.56 -2.14
N GLN A 278 18.34 -12.23 -2.32
CA GLN A 278 18.80 -13.32 -1.44
C GLN A 278 20.32 -13.43 -1.47
N ASP A 279 20.94 -13.59 -0.30
CA ASP A 279 22.38 -13.90 -0.15
C ASP A 279 23.33 -12.92 -0.87
N GLY A 280 22.94 -11.64 -1.01
CA GLY A 280 23.73 -10.59 -1.68
C GLY A 280 23.47 -10.43 -3.17
N ASP A 281 22.67 -11.31 -3.76
CA ASP A 281 22.20 -11.22 -5.14
C ASP A 281 20.78 -10.68 -5.21
N PHE A 282 20.46 -9.99 -6.32
CA PHE A 282 19.13 -9.46 -6.58
C PHE A 282 18.71 -9.70 -8.02
N TYR A 283 17.40 -9.86 -8.22
CA TYR A 283 16.82 -10.22 -9.50
C TYR A 283 15.53 -9.45 -9.75
N PHE A 284 15.44 -8.81 -10.91
CA PHE A 284 14.25 -8.07 -11.34
C PHE A 284 13.02 -8.98 -11.31
N LEU A 285 11.97 -8.48 -10.67
CA LEU A 285 10.68 -9.15 -10.56
C LEU A 285 9.67 -8.50 -11.50
N GLU A 286 9.41 -7.21 -11.31
CA GLU A 286 8.50 -6.42 -12.13
C GLU A 286 8.76 -4.92 -11.98
N MET A 287 8.10 -4.11 -12.80
CA MET A 287 8.05 -2.67 -12.66
C MET A 287 6.61 -2.23 -12.45
N ASN A 288 6.35 -1.54 -11.34
CA ASN A 288 5.08 -0.87 -11.11
C ASN A 288 5.13 0.51 -11.78
N THR A 289 4.30 0.71 -12.80
CA THR A 289 4.34 1.90 -13.68
C THR A 289 3.50 3.06 -13.13
N ARG A 290 3.55 3.24 -11.81
CA ARG A 290 2.72 4.16 -11.03
C ARG A 290 3.31 4.42 -9.65
N ILE A 291 2.70 5.34 -8.91
CA ILE A 291 2.93 5.48 -7.47
C ILE A 291 2.46 4.21 -6.73
N GLN A 292 3.07 3.93 -5.58
CA GLN A 292 2.72 2.80 -4.71
C GLN A 292 2.13 3.27 -3.38
N VAL A 293 1.52 2.35 -2.64
CA VAL A 293 0.86 2.63 -1.36
C VAL A 293 1.90 3.14 -0.35
N GLU A 294 3.03 2.44 -0.32
CA GLU A 294 4.21 2.57 0.54
C GLU A 294 5.17 3.71 0.14
N HIS A 295 4.80 4.57 -0.82
CA HIS A 295 5.61 5.75 -1.14
C HIS A 295 5.96 6.65 0.07
N PRO A 296 5.13 6.80 1.12
CA PRO A 296 5.41 7.69 2.24
C PRO A 296 6.70 7.35 3.01
N VAL A 297 7.10 6.06 3.10
CA VAL A 297 8.35 5.73 3.80
C VAL A 297 9.57 6.29 3.06
N THR A 298 9.52 6.32 1.73
CA THR A 298 10.55 6.97 0.91
C THR A 298 10.53 8.50 1.07
N GLU A 299 9.34 9.11 1.08
CA GLU A 299 9.23 10.56 1.29
C GLU A 299 9.81 10.99 2.64
N LEU A 300 9.59 10.21 3.70
CA LEU A 300 10.06 10.55 5.05
C LEU A 300 11.57 10.45 5.22
N ILE A 301 12.26 9.56 4.48
CA ILE A 301 13.72 9.44 4.56
C ILE A 301 14.46 10.33 3.57
N THR A 302 13.79 10.82 2.51
CA THR A 302 14.42 11.68 1.49
C THR A 302 14.01 13.15 1.59
N GLY A 303 12.86 13.45 2.20
CA GLY A 303 12.24 14.77 2.17
C GLY A 303 11.62 15.15 0.81
N ILE A 304 11.54 14.21 -0.14
CA ILE A 304 11.03 14.46 -1.49
C ILE A 304 9.55 14.03 -1.56
N ASP A 305 8.66 14.98 -1.85
CA ASP A 305 7.22 14.70 -2.05
C ASP A 305 6.97 14.10 -3.44
N LEU A 306 6.70 12.79 -3.50
CA LEU A 306 6.59 12.05 -4.75
C LEU A 306 5.37 12.47 -5.58
N VAL A 307 4.23 12.75 -4.95
CA VAL A 307 3.00 13.11 -5.67
C VAL A 307 3.07 14.54 -6.21
N GLU A 308 3.68 15.46 -5.45
CA GLU A 308 4.03 16.80 -5.93
C GLU A 308 4.93 16.72 -7.17
N TRP A 309 5.96 15.86 -7.14
CA TRP A 309 6.85 15.67 -8.28
C TRP A 309 6.17 15.03 -9.48
N GLN A 310 5.24 14.09 -9.29
CA GLN A 310 4.41 13.60 -10.40
C GLN A 310 3.65 14.76 -11.09
N LEU A 311 3.10 15.70 -10.31
CA LEU A 311 2.39 16.87 -10.83
C LEU A 311 3.32 17.89 -11.51
N ARG A 312 4.55 18.06 -11.01
CA ARG A 312 5.58 18.94 -11.60
C ARG A 312 6.14 18.36 -12.90
N VAL A 313 6.48 17.08 -12.93
CA VAL A 313 6.91 16.37 -14.13
C VAL A 313 5.82 16.42 -15.20
N ALA A 314 4.56 16.22 -14.83
CA ALA A 314 3.43 16.36 -15.75
C ALA A 314 3.25 17.79 -16.31
N ARG A 315 3.81 18.81 -15.63
CA ARG A 315 3.91 20.20 -16.14
C ARG A 315 5.16 20.44 -17.00
N GLY A 316 5.99 19.43 -17.22
CA GLY A 316 7.24 19.52 -17.97
C GLY A 316 8.40 20.11 -17.19
N GLU A 317 8.33 20.19 -15.86
CA GLU A 317 9.45 20.60 -15.02
C GLU A 317 10.57 19.55 -15.06
N ARG A 318 11.82 20.03 -14.94
CA ARG A 318 13.02 19.18 -14.82
C ARG A 318 13.24 18.78 -13.37
N LEU A 319 13.76 17.59 -13.14
CA LEU A 319 14.25 17.22 -11.81
C LEU A 319 15.41 18.16 -11.43
N PRO A 320 15.41 18.74 -10.22
CA PRO A 320 16.40 19.72 -9.82
C PRO A 320 17.64 19.06 -9.18
N TRP A 321 17.65 17.75 -9.05
CA TRP A 321 18.71 16.98 -8.37
C TRP A 321 19.43 16.04 -9.31
N SER A 322 20.73 15.88 -9.10
CA SER A 322 21.47 14.70 -9.52
C SER A 322 21.38 13.58 -8.47
N GLN A 323 21.84 12.36 -8.83
CA GLN A 323 21.74 11.20 -7.95
C GLN A 323 22.54 11.34 -6.64
N ASP A 324 23.67 12.04 -6.70
CA ASP A 324 24.60 12.28 -5.59
C ASP A 324 24.11 13.35 -4.60
N GLU A 325 23.09 14.13 -4.96
CA GLU A 325 22.46 15.12 -4.07
C GLU A 325 21.33 14.53 -3.22
N ILE A 326 20.92 13.29 -3.50
CA ILE A 326 19.83 12.61 -2.77
C ILE A 326 20.41 11.88 -1.56
N THR A 327 19.94 12.26 -0.37
CA THR A 327 20.33 11.66 0.90
C THR A 327 19.20 10.83 1.50
N PHE A 328 19.57 9.79 2.25
CA PHE A 328 18.64 8.93 2.98
C PHE A 328 18.88 9.10 4.49
N GLU A 329 17.95 9.71 5.20
CA GLU A 329 18.08 10.02 6.62
C GLU A 329 17.04 9.30 7.48
N GLY A 330 17.53 8.67 8.55
CA GLY A 330 16.71 7.94 9.50
C GLY A 330 16.11 6.67 8.93
N HIS A 331 14.96 6.28 9.47
CA HIS A 331 14.25 5.05 9.15
C HIS A 331 12.75 5.27 9.28
N ALA A 332 12.00 4.84 8.27
CA ALA A 332 10.55 4.92 8.24
C ALA A 332 9.90 3.54 8.12
N ILE A 333 8.76 3.37 8.76
CA ILE A 333 7.96 2.14 8.74
C ILE A 333 6.50 2.52 8.47
N GLU A 334 5.86 1.84 7.53
CA GLU A 334 4.43 1.92 7.23
C GLU A 334 3.72 0.62 7.64
N CYS A 335 2.53 0.78 8.20
CA CYS A 335 1.58 -0.31 8.43
C CYS A 335 0.27 0.02 7.71
N ARG A 336 -0.17 -0.89 6.85
CA ARG A 336 -1.46 -0.78 6.16
C ARG A 336 -2.58 -1.13 7.13
N ILE A 337 -3.38 -0.15 7.54
CA ILE A 337 -4.52 -0.37 8.44
C ILE A 337 -5.75 -0.75 7.60
N THR A 338 -6.12 -2.02 7.65
CA THR A 338 -7.25 -2.60 6.92
C THR A 338 -8.41 -2.97 7.83
N SER A 339 -9.62 -2.97 7.30
CA SER A 339 -10.81 -3.51 7.94
C SER A 339 -10.90 -5.04 7.77
N GLU A 340 -9.90 -5.74 8.29
CA GLU A 340 -9.84 -7.20 8.29
C GLU A 340 -9.56 -7.71 9.70
N ASN A 341 -10.15 -8.84 10.07
CA ASN A 341 -9.88 -9.50 11.35
C ASN A 341 -8.68 -10.46 11.20
N PRO A 342 -7.48 -10.11 11.68
CA PRO A 342 -6.29 -10.94 11.50
C PRO A 342 -6.42 -12.30 12.18
N ASP A 343 -7.14 -12.40 13.29
CA ASP A 343 -7.29 -13.62 14.10
C ASP A 343 -8.19 -14.67 13.42
N GLU A 344 -8.99 -14.25 12.44
CA GLU A 344 -9.82 -15.13 11.61
C GLU A 344 -9.25 -15.26 10.19
N GLY A 345 -7.93 -15.16 10.06
CA GLY A 345 -7.26 -15.28 8.77
C GLY A 345 -7.53 -14.09 7.86
N PHE A 346 -7.68 -12.89 8.43
CA PHE A 346 -7.96 -11.61 7.74
C PHE A 346 -9.26 -11.67 6.93
N LEU A 347 -10.36 -12.08 7.56
CA LEU A 347 -11.68 -11.94 6.96
C LEU A 347 -12.07 -10.45 6.92
N PRO A 348 -12.62 -9.95 5.79
CA PRO A 348 -13.10 -8.57 5.70
C PRO A 348 -14.19 -8.28 6.74
N SER A 349 -14.08 -7.14 7.40
CA SER A 349 -15.04 -6.63 8.38
C SER A 349 -15.74 -5.40 7.81
N THR A 350 -17.08 -5.40 7.87
CA THR A 350 -17.92 -4.31 7.38
C THR A 350 -18.81 -3.73 8.46
N GLY A 351 -19.23 -2.49 8.26
CA GLY A 351 -20.07 -1.79 9.21
C GLY A 351 -19.73 -0.32 9.29
N ARG A 352 -20.31 0.35 10.29
CA ARG A 352 -20.14 1.78 10.50
C ARG A 352 -19.02 2.03 11.49
N ILE A 353 -18.07 2.88 11.12
CA ILE A 353 -17.05 3.40 12.04
C ILE A 353 -17.78 4.29 13.05
N ARG A 354 -17.94 3.83 14.28
CA ARG A 354 -18.62 4.57 15.36
C ARG A 354 -17.68 5.55 16.05
N HIS A 355 -16.41 5.18 16.13
CA HIS A 355 -15.37 5.98 16.74
C HIS A 355 -14.05 5.76 15.99
N LEU A 356 -13.28 6.82 15.85
CA LEU A 356 -11.96 6.82 15.25
C LEU A 356 -11.09 7.83 16.00
N GLU A 357 -10.03 7.34 16.63
CA GLU A 357 -8.96 8.11 17.24
C GLU A 357 -7.66 7.76 16.54
N LEU A 358 -7.03 8.76 15.96
CA LEU A 358 -5.81 8.61 15.16
C LEU A 358 -4.61 9.04 16.00
N PRO A 359 -3.51 8.27 16.00
CA PRO A 359 -2.30 8.64 16.72
C PRO A 359 -1.65 9.87 16.07
N GLY A 360 -0.98 10.67 16.89
CA GLY A 360 -0.24 11.86 16.45
C GLY A 360 1.16 11.93 17.09
N GLY A 361 1.73 13.13 17.11
CA GLY A 361 3.02 13.41 17.73
C GLY A 361 4.23 13.36 16.77
N PRO A 362 5.44 13.68 17.25
CA PRO A 362 6.63 13.80 16.41
C PRO A 362 6.97 12.50 15.66
N GLY A 363 7.13 12.62 14.34
CA GLY A 363 7.51 11.50 13.48
C GLY A 363 6.38 10.50 13.21
N VAL A 364 5.11 10.88 13.39
CA VAL A 364 3.94 10.06 13.03
C VAL A 364 3.11 10.75 11.96
N ARG A 365 2.75 10.00 10.93
CA ARG A 365 1.96 10.41 9.77
C ARG A 365 0.79 9.44 9.58
N TRP A 366 -0.37 10.00 9.25
CA TRP A 366 -1.56 9.24 8.90
C TRP A 366 -2.09 9.68 7.53
N ASP A 367 -2.14 8.72 6.62
CA ASP A 367 -2.72 8.89 5.28
C ASP A 367 -3.96 7.99 5.20
N GLY A 368 -5.14 8.54 5.50
CA GLY A 368 -6.39 7.78 5.59
C GLY A 368 -7.50 8.27 4.67
N GLY A 369 -8.35 7.34 4.27
CA GLY A 369 -9.52 7.56 3.42
C GLY A 369 -10.85 7.42 4.15
N VAL A 370 -10.86 7.43 5.49
CA VAL A 370 -12.05 7.19 6.32
C VAL A 370 -12.24 8.23 7.42
N THR A 371 -13.46 8.31 7.96
CA THR A 371 -13.81 9.17 9.10
C THR A 371 -14.88 8.51 9.98
N ALA A 372 -15.03 8.99 11.22
CA ALA A 372 -16.11 8.55 12.09
C ALA A 372 -17.48 8.82 11.44
N GLY A 373 -18.39 7.85 11.59
CA GLY A 373 -19.71 7.84 10.97
C GLY A 373 -19.76 7.20 9.57
N MET A 374 -18.61 6.98 8.90
CA MET A 374 -18.55 6.36 7.58
C MET A 374 -18.88 4.87 7.62
N GLU A 375 -19.47 4.37 6.53
CA GLU A 375 -19.76 2.94 6.35
C GLU A 375 -18.67 2.28 5.50
N VAL A 376 -18.12 1.17 6.01
CA VAL A 376 -17.14 0.32 5.33
C VAL A 376 -17.90 -0.86 4.73
N GLY A 377 -17.87 -0.97 3.40
CA GLY A 377 -18.54 -2.02 2.63
C GLY A 377 -17.58 -3.04 2.02
N LEU A 378 -18.12 -3.98 1.23
CA LEU A 378 -17.35 -5.03 0.54
C LEU A 378 -17.03 -4.68 -0.94
N HIS A 379 -17.37 -3.48 -1.39
CA HIS A 379 -17.25 -3.12 -2.81
C HIS A 379 -15.80 -2.84 -3.25
N TYR A 380 -14.93 -2.48 -2.31
CA TYR A 380 -13.55 -2.04 -2.56
C TYR A 380 -12.57 -2.79 -1.67
N ASP A 381 -11.29 -2.47 -1.83
CA ASP A 381 -10.25 -2.99 -0.95
C ASP A 381 -10.48 -2.53 0.52
N PRO A 382 -10.04 -3.32 1.50
CA PRO A 382 -10.31 -3.05 2.92
C PRO A 382 -9.39 -1.98 3.52
N LEU A 383 -8.55 -1.28 2.75
CA LEU A 383 -7.65 -0.28 3.31
C LEU A 383 -8.41 0.92 3.87
N LEU A 384 -8.26 1.17 5.16
CA LEU A 384 -8.80 2.33 5.86
C LEU A 384 -7.84 3.51 5.80
N GLY A 385 -6.55 3.21 5.90
CA GLY A 385 -5.45 4.17 5.78
C GLY A 385 -4.10 3.54 6.11
N LYS A 386 -3.09 4.39 6.15
CA LYS A 386 -1.70 4.01 6.37
C LYS A 386 -1.20 4.74 7.60
N LEU A 387 -0.66 3.98 8.55
CA LEU A 387 0.03 4.53 9.70
C LEU A 387 1.52 4.47 9.41
N ILE A 388 2.17 5.63 9.33
CA ILE A 388 3.58 5.74 8.98
C ILE A 388 4.32 6.43 10.12
N VAL A 389 5.50 5.93 10.46
CA VAL A 389 6.39 6.58 11.42
C VAL A 389 7.78 6.77 10.84
N TRP A 390 8.49 7.76 11.35
CA TRP A 390 9.91 7.99 11.07
C TRP A 390 10.69 8.18 12.37
N ALA A 391 11.95 7.76 12.38
CA ALA A 391 12.89 7.95 13.48
C ALA A 391 14.34 8.07 12.98
N PRO A 392 15.29 8.57 13.78
CA PRO A 392 16.71 8.52 13.43
C PRO A 392 17.30 7.10 13.32
N THR A 393 16.70 6.09 13.98
CA THR A 393 17.14 4.69 13.90
C THR A 393 15.95 3.76 13.72
N ARG A 394 16.18 2.56 13.15
CA ARG A 394 15.15 1.54 12.99
C ARG A 394 14.49 1.15 14.30
N GLU A 395 15.25 0.96 15.37
CA GLU A 395 14.72 0.64 16.70
C GLU A 395 13.81 1.76 17.22
N GLY A 396 14.21 3.02 17.01
CA GLY A 396 13.38 4.18 17.34
C GLY A 396 12.09 4.24 16.52
N ALA A 397 12.12 3.79 15.25
CA ALA A 397 10.93 3.72 14.41
C ALA A 397 9.99 2.61 14.90
N ILE A 398 10.53 1.45 15.26
CA ILE A 398 9.76 0.34 15.84
C ILE A 398 9.06 0.78 17.13
N GLU A 399 9.78 1.39 18.09
CA GLU A 399 9.16 1.84 19.33
C GLU A 399 8.13 2.96 19.10
N ARG A 400 8.36 3.85 18.13
CA ARG A 400 7.38 4.87 17.75
C ARG A 400 6.13 4.26 17.12
N MET A 401 6.27 3.25 16.27
CA MET A 401 5.16 2.51 15.67
C MET A 401 4.35 1.79 16.75
N ARG A 402 5.02 1.10 17.70
CA ARG A 402 4.36 0.45 18.84
C ARG A 402 3.49 1.41 19.64
N ARG A 403 4.03 2.59 19.95
CA ARG A 403 3.27 3.65 20.65
C ARG A 403 2.09 4.14 19.79
N ALA A 404 2.33 4.42 18.51
CA ALA A 404 1.27 4.92 17.61
C ALA A 404 0.14 3.90 17.42
N LEU A 405 0.45 2.61 17.27
CA LEU A 405 -0.54 1.53 17.21
C LEU A 405 -1.33 1.39 18.52
N GLY A 406 -0.69 1.60 19.68
CA GLY A 406 -1.34 1.57 20.99
C GLY A 406 -2.28 2.77 21.25
N GLU A 407 -2.04 3.91 20.60
CA GLU A 407 -2.90 5.10 20.63
C GLU A 407 -4.02 5.07 19.58
N PHE A 408 -3.92 4.22 18.56
CA PHE A 408 -4.94 4.08 17.52
C PHE A 408 -6.17 3.37 18.07
N ALA A 409 -7.34 4.01 17.96
CA ALA A 409 -8.61 3.39 18.34
C ALA A 409 -9.62 3.47 17.19
N LEU A 410 -10.17 2.32 16.81
CA LEU A 410 -11.28 2.24 15.87
C LEU A 410 -12.35 1.32 16.46
N VAL A 411 -13.59 1.81 16.51
CA VAL A 411 -14.74 1.04 16.99
C VAL A 411 -15.80 0.96 15.90
N GLY A 412 -16.32 -0.24 15.68
CA GLY A 412 -17.46 -0.48 14.79
C GLY A 412 -17.18 -1.43 13.63
N VAL A 413 -15.91 -1.60 13.27
CA VAL A 413 -15.40 -2.67 12.40
C VAL A 413 -14.09 -3.22 12.98
N ASP A 414 -13.74 -4.45 12.66
CA ASP A 414 -12.45 -5.03 13.03
C ASP A 414 -11.31 -4.38 12.25
N THR A 415 -10.09 -4.45 12.79
CA THR A 415 -8.90 -3.93 12.12
C THR A 415 -7.70 -4.84 12.33
N CYS A 416 -6.71 -4.73 11.45
CA CYS A 416 -5.45 -5.46 11.55
C CYS A 416 -4.41 -4.83 12.50
N VAL A 417 -4.77 -3.81 13.29
CA VAL A 417 -3.88 -3.10 14.22
C VAL A 417 -3.21 -4.04 15.23
N THR A 418 -3.94 -5.05 15.71
CA THR A 418 -3.41 -6.05 16.65
C THR A 418 -2.32 -6.92 16.01
N PHE A 419 -2.46 -7.26 14.73
CA PHE A 419 -1.44 -7.98 13.97
C PHE A 419 -0.17 -7.14 13.86
N HIS A 420 -0.28 -5.87 13.44
CA HIS A 420 0.87 -4.97 13.35
C HIS A 420 1.58 -4.80 14.69
N SER A 421 0.81 -4.71 15.79
CA SER A 421 1.36 -4.61 17.14
C SER A 421 2.17 -5.85 17.54
N ARG A 422 1.76 -7.05 17.09
CA ARG A 422 2.50 -8.30 17.30
C ARG A 422 3.78 -8.33 16.45
N VAL A 423 3.71 -7.95 15.18
CA VAL A 423 4.90 -7.83 14.29
C VAL A 423 5.95 -6.91 14.91
N MET A 424 5.56 -5.73 15.38
CA MET A 424 6.49 -4.78 16.02
C MET A 424 7.09 -5.29 17.35
N ALA A 425 6.51 -6.34 17.94
CA ALA A 425 7.01 -7.00 19.15
C ALA A 425 7.90 -8.22 18.86
N GLU A 426 7.83 -8.75 17.65
CA GLU A 426 8.43 -10.04 17.27
C GLU A 426 9.95 -9.90 17.07
N GLU A 427 10.70 -10.90 17.51
CA GLU A 427 12.15 -10.83 17.59
C GLU A 427 12.82 -10.84 16.21
N ALA A 428 12.37 -11.70 15.29
CA ALA A 428 12.89 -11.74 13.92
C ALA A 428 12.63 -10.42 13.18
N PHE A 429 11.47 -9.79 13.35
CA PHE A 429 11.20 -8.45 12.82
C PHE A 429 12.17 -7.42 13.39
N ARG A 430 12.37 -7.40 14.71
CA ARG A 430 13.30 -6.46 15.37
C ARG A 430 14.74 -6.69 14.95
N ALA A 431 15.14 -7.93 14.70
CA ALA A 431 16.45 -8.31 14.15
C ALA A 431 16.59 -8.00 12.65
N GLY A 432 15.49 -7.72 11.96
CA GLY A 432 15.47 -7.53 10.51
C GLY A 432 15.60 -8.83 9.73
N ASP A 433 15.35 -9.99 10.34
CA ASP A 433 15.32 -11.30 9.68
C ASP A 433 13.96 -11.53 8.99
N LEU A 434 13.85 -11.01 7.76
CA LEU A 434 12.61 -10.98 6.99
C LEU A 434 12.75 -11.81 5.72
N SER A 435 11.61 -12.31 5.25
CA SER A 435 11.47 -12.96 3.96
C SER A 435 10.03 -12.89 3.50
N ILE A 436 9.76 -13.17 2.22
CA ILE A 436 8.39 -13.30 1.73
C ILE A 436 7.59 -14.43 2.39
N ARG A 437 8.27 -15.31 3.15
CA ARG A 437 7.70 -16.42 3.91
C ARG A 437 7.49 -16.09 5.38
N TYR A 438 7.72 -14.85 5.80
CA TYR A 438 7.65 -14.43 7.20
C TYR A 438 6.37 -14.88 7.91
N LEU A 439 5.19 -14.76 7.30
CA LEU A 439 3.94 -15.22 7.93
C LEU A 439 3.75 -16.76 7.93
N GLU A 440 4.45 -17.49 7.07
CA GLU A 440 4.50 -18.96 7.12
C GLU A 440 5.43 -19.42 8.24
N GLU A 441 6.52 -18.68 8.47
CA GLU A 441 7.53 -18.92 9.51
C GLU A 441 7.02 -18.52 10.91
N HIS A 442 6.14 -17.51 10.97
CA HIS A 442 5.56 -16.95 12.20
C HIS A 442 4.01 -16.99 12.21
N PRO A 443 3.39 -18.17 12.11
CA PRO A 443 1.93 -18.30 11.99
C PRO A 443 1.17 -17.79 13.23
N GLU A 444 1.81 -17.72 14.39
CA GLU A 444 1.26 -17.20 15.64
C GLU A 444 0.86 -15.72 15.56
N LEU A 445 1.49 -14.94 14.68
CA LEU A 445 1.18 -13.52 14.52
C LEU A 445 -0.26 -13.29 14.00
N THR A 446 -0.81 -14.27 13.31
CA THR A 446 -2.13 -14.23 12.67
C THR A 446 -3.22 -14.96 13.46
N ARG A 447 -2.95 -15.32 14.71
CA ARG A 447 -3.89 -16.04 15.57
C ARG A 447 -4.21 -15.22 16.82
N ALA A 448 -5.45 -15.33 17.28
CA ALA A 448 -5.81 -14.75 18.57
C ALA A 448 -4.91 -15.33 19.67
N PRO A 449 -4.29 -14.49 20.53
CA PRO A 449 -3.58 -14.98 21.68
C PRO A 449 -4.56 -15.69 22.61
N GLU A 450 -4.11 -16.76 23.25
CA GLU A 450 -4.86 -17.36 24.35
C GLU A 450 -4.98 -16.33 25.48
N ARG A 451 -6.21 -15.93 25.77
CA ARG A 451 -6.49 -15.01 26.88
C ARG A 451 -6.47 -15.77 28.18
N THR A 452 -5.75 -15.26 29.16
CA THR A 452 -5.74 -15.83 30.50
C THR A 452 -7.07 -15.57 31.20
N ASP A 453 -7.42 -16.44 32.16
CA ASP A 453 -8.59 -16.24 33.04
C ASP A 453 -8.57 -14.88 33.74
N SER A 454 -7.38 -14.37 34.08
CA SER A 454 -7.21 -13.06 34.71
C SER A 454 -7.61 -11.92 33.77
N GLU A 455 -7.17 -11.96 32.51
CA GLU A 455 -7.53 -10.94 31.51
C GLU A 455 -9.02 -10.95 31.21
N LEU A 456 -9.62 -12.14 31.10
CA LEU A 456 -11.07 -12.28 30.90
C LEU A 456 -11.86 -11.70 32.08
N ARG A 457 -11.42 -11.97 33.32
CA ARG A 457 -12.04 -11.38 34.52
C ARG A 457 -11.89 -9.86 34.57
N LEU A 458 -10.72 -9.33 34.19
CA LEU A 458 -10.47 -7.88 34.17
C LEU A 458 -11.36 -7.19 33.13
N ALA A 459 -11.46 -7.77 31.93
CA ALA A 459 -12.34 -7.27 30.87
C ALA A 459 -13.81 -7.32 31.28
N ALA A 460 -14.24 -8.41 31.93
CA ALA A 460 -15.60 -8.53 32.46
C ALA A 460 -15.89 -7.48 33.54
N ALA A 461 -14.96 -7.24 34.47
CA ALA A 461 -15.10 -6.21 35.50
C ALA A 461 -15.19 -4.81 34.89
N ALA A 462 -14.32 -4.48 33.92
CA ALA A 462 -14.36 -3.22 33.20
C ALA A 462 -15.68 -3.01 32.45
N ALA A 463 -16.18 -4.05 31.76
CA ALA A 463 -17.46 -3.99 31.06
C ALA A 463 -18.64 -3.74 32.02
N VAL A 464 -18.65 -4.37 33.20
CA VAL A 464 -19.68 -4.14 34.22
C VAL A 464 -19.62 -2.71 34.75
N LEU A 465 -18.43 -2.18 35.04
CA LEU A 465 -18.25 -0.82 35.51
C LEU A 465 -18.71 0.22 34.47
N LEU A 466 -18.35 0.03 33.20
CA LEU A 466 -18.78 0.91 32.11
C LEU A 466 -20.30 0.88 31.89
N GLU A 467 -20.93 -0.30 31.98
CA GLU A 467 -22.39 -0.40 31.88
C GLU A 467 -23.08 0.22 33.10
N GLU A 468 -22.50 0.12 34.30
CA GLU A 468 -23.02 0.79 35.49
C GLU A 468 -22.91 2.31 35.37
N GLU A 469 -21.78 2.83 34.89
CA GLU A 469 -21.56 4.25 34.62
C GLU A 469 -22.55 4.77 33.58
N ARG A 470 -22.70 4.08 32.45
CA ARG A 470 -23.69 4.43 31.41
C ARG A 470 -25.12 4.43 31.97
N ARG A 471 -25.48 3.48 32.84
CA ARG A 471 -26.80 3.46 33.51
C ARG A 471 -26.98 4.63 34.47
N ARG A 472 -25.93 5.05 35.17
CA ARG A 472 -25.96 6.23 36.05
C ARG A 472 -26.12 7.52 35.25
N GLU A 473 -25.45 7.65 34.11
CA GLU A 473 -25.57 8.81 33.20
C GLU A 473 -26.95 8.89 32.52
N LEU A 474 -27.54 7.75 32.17
CA LEU A 474 -28.88 7.66 31.58
C LEU A 474 -30.01 7.76 32.61
N ALA A 475 -29.71 7.67 33.91
CA ALA A 475 -30.71 7.88 34.94
C ALA A 475 -31.15 9.36 34.93
N PRO A 476 -32.46 9.66 34.82
CA PRO A 476 -32.91 11.04 34.83
C PRO A 476 -32.42 11.73 36.10
N PRO A 477 -31.92 12.98 36.02
CA PRO A 477 -31.43 13.67 37.20
C PRO A 477 -32.55 13.67 38.24
N ARG A 478 -32.32 12.98 39.35
CA ARG A 478 -33.25 13.00 40.47
C ARG A 478 -33.22 14.43 40.99
N ILE A 479 -34.29 15.20 40.75
CA ILE A 479 -34.56 16.38 41.58
C ILE A 479 -34.65 15.82 42.98
N GLY A 480 -33.61 16.07 43.78
CA GLY A 480 -33.59 15.60 45.16
C GLY A 480 -34.88 16.02 45.82
N SER A 481 -35.55 15.09 46.51
CA SER A 481 -36.63 15.40 47.44
C SER A 481 -36.04 16.17 48.63
N GLY A 482 -35.55 17.38 48.37
CA GLY A 482 -35.33 18.40 49.36
C GLY A 482 -36.69 19.02 49.63
N SER A 483 -37.19 18.78 50.84
CA SER A 483 -38.25 19.51 51.53
C SER A 483 -38.62 20.86 50.90
N GLY A 484 -39.93 21.11 50.76
CA GLY A 484 -40.50 22.40 50.37
C GLY A 484 -40.12 23.55 51.31
N GLY A 485 -38.91 24.07 51.16
CA GLY A 485 -38.46 25.35 51.67
C GLY A 485 -37.84 26.11 50.50
N ARG A 486 -38.36 27.31 50.21
CA ARG A 486 -37.84 28.23 49.19
C ARG A 486 -36.36 28.54 49.45
N ALA A 487 -35.44 27.72 48.96
CA ALA A 487 -34.04 28.11 48.82
C ALA A 487 -33.94 28.96 47.56
N ARG A 488 -33.85 30.28 47.73
CA ARG A 488 -33.48 31.19 46.62
C ARG A 488 -32.12 30.76 46.08
N SER A 489 -31.99 30.70 44.75
CA SER A 489 -30.72 30.40 44.10
C SER A 489 -29.66 31.44 44.47
N ASP A 490 -28.37 31.10 44.40
CA ASP A 490 -27.29 32.03 44.75
C ASP A 490 -27.26 33.28 43.84
N TRP A 491 -27.77 33.14 42.62
CA TRP A 491 -28.05 34.26 41.71
C TRP A 491 -29.18 35.19 42.20
N GLN A 492 -30.22 34.66 42.86
CA GLN A 492 -31.32 35.45 43.43
C GLN A 492 -30.93 36.17 44.73
N ARG A 493 -29.89 35.68 45.44
CA ARG A 493 -29.31 36.35 46.61
C ARG A 493 -28.40 37.52 46.21
N ALA A 494 -27.70 37.41 45.08
CA ALA A 494 -26.81 38.46 44.58
C ALA A 494 -27.52 39.71 44.04
N PHE A 495 -28.82 39.62 43.71
CA PHE A 495 -29.59 40.70 43.07
C PHE A 495 -30.77 41.21 43.90
N SER A 496 -30.86 40.94 45.21
CA SER A 496 -31.88 41.59 46.04
C SER A 496 -31.52 43.07 46.25
N PRO A 497 -32.31 44.03 45.74
CA PRO A 497 -32.08 45.43 45.99
C PRO A 497 -32.50 45.73 47.43
N HIS A 498 -31.56 46.09 48.29
CA HIS A 498 -31.87 46.73 49.55
C HIS A 498 -32.41 48.13 49.26
N GLY A 499 -33.74 48.26 49.35
CA GLY A 499 -34.46 49.52 49.36
C GLY A 499 -35.70 49.41 50.26
N GLU A 500 -35.62 50.10 51.40
CA GLU A 500 -36.69 50.71 52.21
C GLU A 500 -37.46 49.93 53.31
N ALA A 501 -37.23 50.45 54.53
CA ALA A 501 -38.18 50.87 55.56
C ALA A 501 -38.95 49.82 56.39
N ARG A 502 -38.47 49.57 57.62
CA ARG A 502 -38.84 50.32 58.84
C ARG A 502 -37.90 50.00 59.99
#